data_AF-A0A2S2CZD6-F1
#
_entry.id   AF-A0A2S2CZD6-F1
#
_cell.length_a   1.000
_cell.length_b   1.000
_cell.length_c   1.000
_cell.angle_alpha   90.00
_cell.angle_beta   90.00
_cell.angle_gamma   90.00
#
_symmetry.space_group_name_H-M   'P 1'
#
loop_
_entity.id
_entity.type
_entity.pdbx_description
1 polymer ?
#
loop_
_entity_poly.entity_id
_entity_poly.type
_entity_poly.pdbx_seq_one_letter_code
_entity_poly.pdbx_strand_id
1 'polypeptide(L)'
;MLAGPRASTLRAGAGRLVAGFGGDGPGGDGPGGDGPGARGNPDADPATAARVLARARDLARDGGYAGLSVLLQPRQPRRQPRSPGRSRNRMDDAETGEPLYVDNAGLILFNPFLPLFLERLGLLAPDEDGVPRVTGTEAASRAVHLMQYLVDGRCDRPEPQLVLNKLLCGLAPSEPVLRAIEPDEADRAVCDGVIQAVIDNWTIIRNTSPAGLRETFLQREGRLQRDADRWTLQIQRKTVDILADQIPWNRSVVYHRWMTAPIHVVW
;
A
#
# COMPACT_ATOMS: atom_id res chain seq x y z
N MET A 1 26.88 73.74 -6.12
CA MET A 1 27.90 74.35 -6.99
C MET A 1 28.52 73.20 -7.79
N LEU A 2 27.95 72.94 -8.97
CA LEU A 2 28.61 72.98 -10.30
C LEU A 2 29.48 71.74 -10.55
N ALA A 3 29.40 70.99 -11.65
CA ALA A 3 28.52 70.95 -12.82
C ALA A 3 28.95 69.69 -13.61
N GLY A 4 28.04 69.06 -14.37
CA GLY A 4 28.46 68.28 -15.55
C GLY A 4 29.11 69.19 -16.61
N PRO A 5 29.44 68.72 -17.84
CA PRO A 5 28.34 68.38 -18.76
C PRO A 5 28.63 67.44 -19.96
N ARG A 6 27.52 66.99 -20.59
CA ARG A 6 27.25 66.88 -22.05
C ARG A 6 28.02 65.84 -22.89
N ALA A 7 27.51 65.30 -24.00
CA ALA A 7 26.18 65.19 -24.63
C ALA A 7 26.39 64.49 -25.99
N SER A 8 25.36 63.83 -26.51
CA SER A 8 24.77 64.05 -27.86
C SER A 8 24.25 62.74 -28.48
N THR A 9 22.93 62.54 -28.61
CA THR A 9 22.06 62.77 -29.80
C THR A 9 22.49 61.98 -31.04
N LEU A 10 21.63 61.23 -31.75
CA LEU A 10 20.46 61.77 -32.46
C LEU A 10 19.59 60.62 -33.08
N ARG A 11 18.25 60.75 -32.98
CA ARG A 11 17.14 60.48 -33.95
C ARG A 11 17.08 59.17 -34.77
N ALA A 12 15.98 58.77 -35.41
CA ALA A 12 14.51 58.94 -35.36
C ALA A 12 14.02 58.27 -36.65
N GLY A 13 12.86 57.61 -36.64
CA GLY A 13 12.23 57.12 -37.87
C GLY A 13 10.76 56.80 -37.62
N ALA A 14 9.88 57.57 -38.24
CA ALA A 14 8.43 57.51 -38.14
C ALA A 14 7.81 57.21 -39.51
N GLY A 15 6.61 56.60 -39.51
CA GLY A 15 5.65 56.49 -40.62
C GLY A 15 4.62 55.41 -40.27
N ARG A 16 3.37 55.69 -39.84
CA ARG A 16 2.15 56.18 -40.57
C ARG A 16 1.89 55.35 -41.86
N LEU A 17 0.68 54.87 -42.22
CA LEU A 17 -0.70 55.29 -41.91
C LEU A 17 -1.74 54.34 -42.59
N VAL A 18 -3.01 54.40 -42.12
CA VAL A 18 -4.33 54.14 -42.80
C VAL A 18 -4.70 52.67 -43.14
N ALA A 19 -5.94 52.16 -43.13
CA ALA A 19 -7.28 52.37 -42.53
C ALA A 19 -8.29 51.64 -43.45
N GLY A 20 -9.45 51.18 -42.94
CA GLY A 20 -10.65 51.02 -43.78
C GLY A 20 -11.68 49.95 -43.36
N PHE A 21 -12.87 50.44 -42.97
CA PHE A 21 -14.25 49.90 -43.19
C PHE A 21 -14.57 48.46 -42.74
N GLY A 22 -15.68 48.12 -42.05
CA GLY A 22 -17.01 48.71 -41.88
C GLY A 22 -18.07 47.63 -42.20
N GLY A 23 -19.08 47.40 -41.34
CA GLY A 23 -20.24 46.56 -41.69
C GLY A 23 -21.03 45.92 -40.54
N ASP A 24 -22.23 46.47 -40.29
CA ASP A 24 -23.34 45.99 -39.44
C ASP A 24 -24.10 44.78 -40.03
N GLY A 25 -24.79 44.00 -39.17
CA GLY A 25 -26.10 43.40 -39.50
C GLY A 25 -26.31 41.87 -39.32
N PRO A 26 -27.55 41.38 -39.11
CA PRO A 26 -27.89 40.47 -38.00
C PRO A 26 -28.57 39.11 -38.35
N GLY A 27 -28.62 38.19 -37.37
CA GLY A 27 -29.70 37.22 -37.14
C GLY A 27 -29.69 35.85 -37.87
N GLY A 28 -29.95 34.76 -37.13
CA GLY A 28 -30.35 33.46 -37.70
C GLY A 28 -30.06 32.23 -36.83
N ASP A 29 -31.11 31.47 -36.50
CA ASP A 29 -31.23 30.27 -35.65
C ASP A 29 -30.31 29.06 -35.96
N GLY A 30 -30.16 28.15 -34.97
CA GLY A 30 -29.40 26.88 -35.01
C GLY A 30 -30.00 25.77 -35.92
N PRO A 31 -29.66 24.46 -35.81
CA PRO A 31 -29.03 23.73 -34.68
C PRO A 31 -27.88 22.73 -35.06
N GLY A 32 -27.20 22.18 -34.04
CA GLY A 32 -26.63 20.82 -34.06
C GLY A 32 -25.12 20.67 -34.34
N GLY A 33 -24.40 20.03 -33.41
CA GLY A 33 -23.05 19.52 -33.66
C GLY A 33 -22.22 19.31 -32.37
N ASP A 34 -22.18 18.06 -31.91
CA ASP A 34 -21.52 17.49 -30.73
C ASP A 34 -20.05 17.86 -30.46
N GLY A 35 -19.66 17.85 -29.17
CA GLY A 35 -18.26 17.65 -28.74
C GLY A 35 -17.93 18.28 -27.38
N PRO A 36 -17.52 17.51 -26.34
CA PRO A 36 -17.95 17.76 -24.97
C PRO A 36 -17.05 18.71 -24.15
N GLY A 37 -17.72 19.45 -23.27
CA GLY A 37 -17.14 20.21 -22.17
C GLY A 37 -16.71 19.36 -20.97
N ALA A 38 -16.04 20.08 -20.08
CA ALA A 38 -15.52 19.68 -18.78
C ALA A 38 -16.42 18.75 -17.95
N ARG A 39 -15.80 17.81 -17.22
CA ARG A 39 -16.30 17.31 -15.94
C ARG A 39 -15.15 17.13 -14.97
N GLY A 40 -15.10 18.01 -13.97
CA GLY A 40 -14.45 17.71 -12.70
C GLY A 40 -15.10 16.47 -12.08
N ASN A 41 -14.31 15.68 -11.38
CA ASN A 41 -14.77 14.48 -10.70
C ASN A 41 -15.58 14.87 -9.45
N PRO A 42 -16.91 14.67 -9.40
CA PRO A 42 -17.69 14.88 -8.20
C PRO A 42 -17.78 13.56 -7.41
N ASP A 43 -17.93 13.68 -6.09
CA ASP A 43 -18.39 12.63 -5.17
C ASP A 43 -17.38 11.56 -4.71
N ALA A 44 -16.49 11.97 -3.80
CA ALA A 44 -16.22 11.14 -2.62
C ALA A 44 -17.41 11.28 -1.63
N ASP A 45 -18.55 10.68 -1.98
CA ASP A 45 -19.74 10.67 -1.13
C ASP A 45 -19.50 9.81 0.13
N PRO A 46 -19.69 10.31 1.37
CA PRO A 46 -19.59 9.53 2.60
C PRO A 46 -20.52 8.30 2.65
N ALA A 47 -21.61 8.27 1.86
CA ALA A 47 -22.45 7.09 1.72
C ALA A 47 -21.80 5.97 0.88
N THR A 48 -20.85 6.31 0.01
CA THR A 48 -20.05 5.35 -0.77
C THR A 48 -19.01 4.65 0.12
N ALA A 49 -18.37 5.38 1.05
CA ALA A 49 -17.50 4.79 2.05
C ALA A 49 -18.26 3.80 2.97
N ALA A 50 -19.49 4.17 3.38
CA ALA A 50 -20.36 3.29 4.15
C ALA A 50 -20.80 2.03 3.38
N ARG A 51 -21.08 2.15 2.07
CA ARG A 51 -21.43 1.03 1.18
C ARG A 51 -20.25 0.08 0.92
N VAL A 52 -19.03 0.62 0.79
CA VAL A 52 -17.80 -0.18 0.64
C VAL A 52 -17.50 -0.95 1.94
N LEU A 53 -17.67 -0.32 3.10
CA LEU A 53 -17.50 -0.97 4.41
C LEU A 53 -18.56 -2.05 4.65
N ALA A 54 -19.80 -1.84 4.23
CA ALA A 54 -20.85 -2.86 4.28
C ALA A 54 -20.49 -4.06 3.37
N ARG A 55 -20.02 -3.81 2.15
CA ARG A 55 -19.64 -4.86 1.20
C ARG A 55 -18.39 -5.63 1.61
N ALA A 56 -17.40 -4.97 2.23
CA ALA A 56 -16.22 -5.61 2.80
C ALA A 56 -16.57 -6.48 4.03
N ARG A 57 -17.54 -6.06 4.84
CA ARG A 57 -18.09 -6.86 5.95
C ARG A 57 -18.81 -8.12 5.47
N ASP A 58 -19.51 -8.04 4.35
CA ASP A 58 -20.18 -9.21 3.75
C ASP A 58 -19.17 -10.19 3.12
N LEU A 59 -18.14 -9.68 2.44
CA LEU A 59 -17.06 -10.52 1.87
C LEU A 59 -16.19 -11.19 2.93
N ALA A 60 -16.01 -10.55 4.10
CA ALA A 60 -15.35 -11.14 5.26
C ALA A 60 -16.20 -12.21 5.97
N ARG A 61 -17.53 -12.20 5.80
CA ARG A 61 -18.45 -13.21 6.38
C ARG A 61 -18.61 -14.45 5.50
N ASP A 62 -18.67 -14.32 4.18
CA ASP A 62 -19.13 -15.39 3.28
C ASP A 62 -18.04 -16.25 2.60
N GLY A 63 -16.76 -16.06 2.92
CA GLY A 63 -15.76 -17.11 2.70
C GLY A 63 -14.68 -16.84 1.66
N GLY A 64 -13.57 -16.29 2.14
CA GLY A 64 -12.26 -16.54 1.55
C GLY A 64 -11.34 -17.09 2.62
N TYR A 65 -10.70 -18.23 2.36
CA TYR A 65 -9.63 -18.87 3.16
C TYR A 65 -10.00 -19.79 4.34
N ALA A 66 -11.25 -19.82 4.82
CA ALA A 66 -11.66 -20.79 5.86
C ALA A 66 -11.56 -22.27 5.41
N GLY A 67 -11.55 -22.53 4.11
CA GLY A 67 -11.31 -23.87 3.55
C GLY A 67 -9.82 -24.25 3.42
N LEU A 68 -8.92 -23.27 3.38
CA LEU A 68 -7.46 -23.53 3.29
C LEU A 68 -6.86 -23.87 4.65
N SER A 69 -7.43 -23.37 5.75
CA SER A 69 -7.01 -23.76 7.10
C SER A 69 -7.25 -25.25 7.39
N VAL A 70 -8.22 -25.91 6.74
CA VAL A 70 -8.42 -27.36 6.86
C VAL A 70 -7.34 -28.16 6.11
N LEU A 71 -6.83 -27.62 5.00
CA LEU A 71 -5.76 -28.25 4.21
C LEU A 71 -4.36 -27.98 4.78
N LEU A 72 -4.19 -26.92 5.55
CA LEU A 72 -2.92 -26.46 6.11
C LEU A 72 -2.78 -26.70 7.62
N GLN A 73 -3.69 -27.47 8.23
CA GLN A 73 -3.50 -27.92 9.61
C GLN A 73 -2.32 -28.89 9.68
N PRO A 74 -1.24 -28.58 10.44
CA PRO A 74 -0.26 -29.60 10.76
C PRO A 74 -0.97 -30.69 11.57
N ARG A 75 -0.95 -31.93 11.06
CA ARG A 75 -1.33 -33.12 11.83
C ARG A 75 -0.52 -33.08 13.12
N GLN A 76 -1.17 -32.85 14.26
CA GLN A 76 -0.48 -32.93 15.55
C GLN A 76 0.18 -34.30 15.63
N PRO A 77 1.52 -34.39 15.81
CA PRO A 77 2.15 -35.67 16.03
C PRO A 77 1.59 -36.23 17.34
N ARG A 78 0.90 -37.37 17.25
CA ARG A 78 0.52 -38.18 18.42
C ARG A 78 1.76 -38.31 19.30
N ARG A 79 1.75 -37.69 20.49
CA ARG A 79 2.81 -37.86 21.50
C ARG A 79 2.85 -39.34 21.88
N GLN A 80 3.78 -40.09 21.29
CA GLN A 80 4.21 -41.37 21.86
C GLN A 80 5.17 -41.08 23.02
N PRO A 81 5.08 -41.82 24.14
CA PRO A 81 6.02 -41.66 25.24
C PRO A 81 7.44 -42.03 24.79
N ARG A 82 8.38 -41.16 25.14
CA ARG A 82 9.81 -41.24 24.77
C ARG A 82 10.46 -42.47 25.39
N SER A 83 11.14 -43.26 24.55
CA SER A 83 12.24 -44.13 24.98
C SER A 83 13.58 -43.43 24.69
N PRO A 84 14.58 -43.53 25.57
CA PRO A 84 15.84 -42.81 25.40
C PRO A 84 16.82 -43.61 24.52
N GLY A 85 17.49 -42.91 23.62
CA GLY A 85 18.76 -43.35 23.05
C GLY A 85 18.77 -43.61 21.54
N ARG A 86 19.15 -42.59 20.77
CA ARG A 86 20.34 -42.68 19.90
C ARG A 86 20.63 -41.31 19.27
N SER A 87 21.85 -40.85 19.48
CA SER A 87 22.47 -39.78 18.70
C SER A 87 22.36 -40.09 17.21
N ARG A 88 21.67 -39.23 16.46
CA ARG A 88 21.95 -39.01 15.04
C ARG A 88 21.94 -37.51 14.79
N ASN A 89 23.16 -37.04 14.53
CA ASN A 89 23.46 -35.74 13.99
C ASN A 89 22.76 -35.57 12.63
N ARG A 90 21.99 -34.49 12.51
CA ARG A 90 21.92 -33.54 11.38
C ARG A 90 21.98 -34.11 9.95
N MET A 91 20.83 -34.05 9.27
CA MET A 91 20.69 -33.57 7.88
C MET A 91 19.20 -33.57 7.52
N ASP A 92 18.60 -32.39 7.57
CA ASP A 92 17.53 -31.96 6.68
C ASP A 92 17.86 -30.48 6.41
N ASP A 93 18.87 -30.28 5.56
CA ASP A 93 19.19 -28.97 4.99
C ASP A 93 18.09 -28.64 3.98
N ALA A 94 16.92 -28.25 4.47
CA ALA A 94 16.05 -27.36 3.71
C ALA A 94 16.83 -26.03 3.59
N GLU A 95 17.01 -25.52 2.36
CA GLU A 95 17.62 -24.21 2.09
C GLU A 95 16.91 -23.13 2.90
N THR A 96 17.38 -22.94 4.13
CA THR A 96 16.83 -22.03 5.11
C THR A 96 17.63 -20.76 4.94
N GLY A 97 17.02 -19.74 4.33
CA GLY A 97 17.67 -18.45 4.13
C GLY A 97 18.10 -17.83 5.45
N GLU A 98 19.05 -16.90 5.43
CA GLU A 98 19.40 -16.14 6.64
C GLU A 98 18.17 -15.37 7.16
N PRO A 99 17.99 -15.26 8.49
CA PRO A 99 16.89 -14.50 9.05
C PRO A 99 17.01 -13.03 8.71
N LEU A 100 15.89 -12.43 8.29
CA LEU A 100 15.77 -11.01 7.98
C LEU A 100 15.02 -10.32 9.10
N TYR A 101 15.54 -9.20 9.58
CA TYR A 101 14.94 -8.43 10.68
C TYR A 101 14.25 -7.18 10.14
N VAL A 102 13.03 -6.91 10.63
CA VAL A 102 12.20 -5.79 10.21
C VAL A 102 11.58 -5.10 11.41
N ASP A 103 11.34 -3.79 11.32
CA ASP A 103 10.76 -2.98 12.40
C ASP A 103 9.29 -2.64 12.17
N ASN A 104 8.72 -3.13 11.07
CA ASN A 104 7.37 -2.83 10.59
C ASN A 104 6.48 -4.09 10.55
N ALA A 105 6.76 -5.09 11.39
CA ALA A 105 6.10 -6.39 11.35
C ALA A 105 4.58 -6.31 11.56
N GLY A 106 4.11 -5.26 12.23
CA GLY A 106 2.69 -5.02 12.44
C GLY A 106 1.91 -4.62 11.19
N LEU A 107 2.58 -4.34 10.07
CA LEU A 107 1.96 -4.14 8.74
C LEU A 107 1.03 -5.31 8.37
N ILE A 108 1.29 -6.50 8.88
CA ILE A 108 0.48 -7.71 8.68
C ILE A 108 -0.97 -7.55 9.13
N LEU A 109 -1.27 -6.60 10.04
CA LEU A 109 -2.62 -6.32 10.50
C LEU A 109 -3.50 -5.73 9.39
N PHE A 110 -2.90 -5.13 8.35
CA PHE A 110 -3.61 -4.62 7.19
C PHE A 110 -3.99 -5.70 6.17
N ASN A 111 -3.59 -6.95 6.37
CA ASN A 111 -3.84 -8.08 5.44
C ASN A 111 -5.21 -8.04 4.73
N PRO A 112 -6.36 -7.99 5.41
CA PRO A 112 -7.67 -8.01 4.73
C PRO A 112 -7.94 -6.76 3.88
N PHE A 113 -7.22 -5.66 4.10
CA PHE A 113 -7.36 -4.39 3.38
C PHE A 113 -6.36 -4.23 2.23
N LEU A 114 -5.29 -5.05 2.17
CA LEU A 114 -4.25 -4.96 1.14
C LEU A 114 -4.77 -5.09 -0.30
N PRO A 115 -5.70 -6.00 -0.63
CA PRO A 115 -6.25 -6.07 -1.98
C PRO A 115 -6.89 -4.76 -2.42
N LEU A 116 -7.81 -4.24 -1.60
CA LEU A 116 -8.49 -2.98 -1.90
C LEU A 116 -7.51 -1.80 -1.93
N PHE A 117 -6.51 -1.79 -1.05
CA PHE A 117 -5.48 -0.75 -1.01
C PHE A 117 -4.71 -0.69 -2.33
N LEU A 118 -4.17 -1.83 -2.80
CA LEU A 118 -3.40 -1.89 -4.04
C LEU A 118 -4.28 -1.64 -5.29
N GLU A 119 -5.53 -2.11 -5.29
CA GLU A 119 -6.52 -1.81 -6.34
C GLU A 119 -6.81 -0.31 -6.44
N ARG A 120 -7.06 0.36 -5.30
CA ARG A 120 -7.35 1.81 -5.27
C ARG A 120 -6.19 2.68 -5.71
N LEU A 121 -4.97 2.21 -5.48
CA LEU A 121 -3.75 2.87 -5.95
C LEU A 121 -3.48 2.59 -7.44
N GLY A 122 -4.25 1.69 -8.08
CA GLY A 122 -4.03 1.30 -9.47
C GLY A 122 -2.73 0.53 -9.68
N LEU A 123 -2.24 -0.16 -8.65
CA LEU A 123 -0.92 -0.84 -8.67
C LEU A 123 -0.98 -2.31 -9.08
N LEU A 124 -2.20 -2.85 -9.25
CA LEU A 124 -2.41 -4.21 -9.72
C LEU A 124 -2.75 -4.19 -11.21
N ALA A 125 -1.90 -4.83 -12.02
CA ALA A 125 -2.16 -5.12 -13.42
C ALA A 125 -2.30 -6.64 -13.62
N PRO A 126 -3.23 -7.13 -14.45
CA PRO A 126 -3.31 -8.55 -14.78
C PRO A 126 -2.06 -8.98 -15.56
N ASP A 127 -1.50 -10.13 -15.18
CA ASP A 127 -0.48 -10.81 -15.99
C ASP A 127 -1.09 -11.57 -17.18
N GLU A 128 -0.26 -12.32 -17.92
CA GLU A 128 -0.69 -13.10 -19.08
C GLU A 128 -1.77 -14.14 -18.75
N ASP A 129 -1.81 -14.63 -17.50
CA ASP A 129 -2.79 -15.60 -16.99
C ASP A 129 -4.01 -14.91 -16.32
N GLY A 130 -4.06 -13.57 -16.33
CA GLY A 130 -5.12 -12.78 -15.72
C GLY A 130 -5.03 -12.65 -14.20
N VAL A 131 -3.90 -13.04 -13.59
CA VAL A 131 -3.65 -12.87 -12.16
C VAL A 131 -3.20 -11.44 -11.91
N PRO A 132 -3.85 -10.67 -11.01
CA PRO A 132 -3.41 -9.33 -10.69
C PRO A 132 -2.01 -9.39 -10.07
N ARG A 133 -1.08 -8.54 -10.49
CA ARG A 133 0.29 -8.43 -9.94
C ARG A 133 0.74 -6.98 -9.93
N VAL A 134 1.68 -6.69 -9.02
CA VAL A 134 2.43 -5.43 -9.05
C VAL A 134 3.57 -5.61 -10.06
N THR A 135 3.52 -4.88 -11.16
CA THR A 135 4.50 -5.03 -12.26
C THR A 135 5.19 -3.70 -12.56
N GLY A 136 6.51 -3.76 -12.74
CA GLY A 136 7.34 -2.61 -13.07
C GLY A 136 7.88 -1.89 -11.83
N THR A 137 9.09 -1.34 -11.96
CA THR A 137 9.85 -0.76 -10.84
C THR A 137 9.13 0.41 -10.17
N GLU A 138 8.46 1.27 -10.93
CA GLU A 138 7.70 2.41 -10.38
C GLU A 138 6.51 1.94 -9.53
N ALA A 139 5.71 1.01 -10.03
CA ALA A 139 4.56 0.47 -9.30
C ALA A 139 4.99 -0.33 -8.07
N ALA A 140 6.04 -1.15 -8.21
CA ALA A 140 6.64 -1.89 -7.09
C ALA A 140 7.14 -0.95 -5.98
N SER A 141 7.85 0.11 -6.37
CA SER A 141 8.35 1.11 -5.43
C SER A 141 7.21 1.87 -4.76
N ARG A 142 6.20 2.26 -5.53
CA ARG A 142 5.01 2.95 -5.00
C ARG A 142 4.26 2.07 -4.01
N ALA A 143 4.01 0.80 -4.33
CA ALA A 143 3.34 -0.14 -3.44
C ALA A 143 4.10 -0.32 -2.13
N VAL A 144 5.40 -0.62 -2.22
CA VAL A 144 6.26 -0.90 -1.08
C VAL A 144 6.35 0.30 -0.13
N HIS A 145 6.58 1.50 -0.66
CA HIS A 145 6.71 2.70 0.16
C HIS A 145 5.38 3.22 0.70
N LEU A 146 4.28 3.09 -0.03
CA LEU A 146 2.96 3.47 0.51
C LEU A 146 2.51 2.50 1.62
N MET A 147 2.85 1.21 1.54
CA MET A 147 2.66 0.30 2.66
C MET A 147 3.51 0.70 3.87
N GLN A 148 4.70 1.25 3.65
CA GLN A 148 5.53 1.77 4.74
C GLN A 148 4.93 3.05 5.34
N TYR A 149 4.36 3.91 4.51
CA TYR A 149 3.64 5.11 4.96
C TYR A 149 2.49 4.78 5.92
N LEU A 150 1.84 3.62 5.78
CA LEU A 150 0.84 3.17 6.76
C LEU A 150 1.44 3.00 8.17
N VAL A 151 2.71 2.57 8.27
CA VAL A 151 3.40 2.21 9.52
C VAL A 151 4.02 3.41 10.24
N ASP A 152 4.73 4.27 9.53
CA ASP A 152 5.46 5.39 10.14
C ASP A 152 5.27 6.74 9.44
N GLY A 153 4.42 6.80 8.41
CA GLY A 153 4.16 8.02 7.65
C GLY A 153 5.33 8.46 6.76
N ARG A 154 6.32 7.58 6.54
CA ARG A 154 7.50 7.86 5.73
C ARG A 154 7.54 7.02 4.47
N CYS A 155 8.15 7.57 3.44
CA CYS A 155 8.34 6.94 2.12
C CYS A 155 9.82 6.89 1.70
N ASP A 156 10.75 7.00 2.66
CA ASP A 156 12.20 7.07 2.45
C ASP A 156 12.97 6.01 3.26
N ARG A 157 12.28 4.97 3.71
CA ARG A 157 12.88 3.92 4.53
C ARG A 157 13.91 3.13 3.73
N PRO A 158 15.03 2.72 4.37
CA PRO A 158 16.03 1.88 3.71
C PRO A 158 15.42 0.55 3.23
N GLU A 159 15.77 0.15 2.02
CA GLU A 159 15.31 -1.09 1.39
C GLU A 159 15.41 -2.36 2.26
N PRO A 160 16.48 -2.57 3.07
CA PRO A 160 16.56 -3.73 3.96
C PRO A 160 15.42 -3.84 4.98
N GLN A 161 14.76 -2.73 5.32
CA GLN A 161 13.62 -2.69 6.23
C GLN A 161 12.28 -2.90 5.52
N LEU A 162 12.27 -2.90 4.18
CA LEU A 162 11.06 -2.99 3.35
C LEU A 162 10.79 -4.41 2.86
N VAL A 163 11.52 -5.41 3.36
CA VAL A 163 11.39 -6.81 2.93
C VAL A 163 9.95 -7.32 3.13
N LEU A 164 9.31 -7.02 4.27
CA LEU A 164 7.94 -7.44 4.51
C LEU A 164 6.97 -6.85 3.47
N ASN A 165 7.14 -5.58 3.11
CA ASN A 165 6.33 -4.89 2.13
C ASN A 165 6.47 -5.54 0.75
N LYS A 166 7.71 -5.87 0.35
CA LYS A 166 8.00 -6.58 -0.89
C LYS A 166 7.26 -7.92 -0.95
N LEU A 167 7.37 -8.73 0.11
CA LEU A 167 6.69 -10.02 0.20
C LEU A 167 5.17 -9.89 0.09
N LEU A 168 4.57 -8.89 0.75
CA LEU A 168 3.13 -8.62 0.68
C LEU A 168 2.67 -8.12 -0.70
N CYS A 169 3.56 -7.47 -1.46
CA CYS A 169 3.33 -7.10 -2.86
C CYS A 169 3.59 -8.25 -3.84
N GLY A 170 4.05 -9.42 -3.37
CA GLY A 170 4.43 -10.55 -4.22
C GLY A 170 5.79 -10.42 -4.89
N LEU A 171 6.62 -9.46 -4.44
CA LEU A 171 7.95 -9.19 -4.95
C LEU A 171 9.00 -10.04 -4.24
N ALA A 172 10.10 -10.36 -4.92
CA ALA A 172 11.22 -11.04 -4.29
C ALA A 172 11.96 -10.09 -3.33
N PRO A 173 12.56 -10.57 -2.21
CA PRO A 173 13.37 -9.71 -1.33
C PRO A 173 14.51 -8.97 -2.05
N SER A 174 15.08 -9.62 -3.07
CA SER A 174 16.16 -9.09 -3.91
C SER A 174 15.70 -8.15 -5.03
N GLU A 175 14.39 -7.99 -5.22
CA GLU A 175 13.87 -7.14 -6.30
C GLU A 175 14.10 -5.67 -5.97
N PRO A 176 14.77 -4.90 -6.83
CA PRO A 176 15.14 -3.52 -6.52
C PRO A 176 13.92 -2.60 -6.52
N VAL A 177 13.92 -1.66 -5.57
CA VAL A 177 12.94 -0.58 -5.48
C VAL A 177 13.65 0.77 -5.41
N LEU A 178 12.95 1.84 -5.77
CA LEU A 178 13.46 3.20 -5.60
C LEU A 178 13.75 3.48 -4.13
N ARG A 179 14.72 4.38 -3.87
CA ARG A 179 15.11 4.75 -2.49
C ARG A 179 13.99 5.46 -1.74
N ALA A 180 13.19 6.24 -2.45
CA ALA A 180 12.07 6.97 -1.89
C ALA A 180 11.03 7.27 -2.97
N ILE A 181 9.82 7.56 -2.54
CA ILE A 181 8.77 8.17 -3.37
C ILE A 181 8.24 9.43 -2.69
N GLU A 182 7.65 10.32 -3.47
CA GLU A 182 6.84 11.42 -2.95
C GLU A 182 5.36 11.06 -3.12
N PRO A 183 4.62 10.75 -2.05
CA PRO A 183 3.21 10.43 -2.15
C PRO A 183 2.40 11.70 -2.46
N ASP A 184 1.52 11.59 -3.45
CA ASP A 184 0.58 12.66 -3.79
C ASP A 184 -0.60 12.71 -2.79
N GLU A 185 -1.50 13.68 -2.95
CA GLU A 185 -2.64 13.84 -2.04
C GLU A 185 -3.63 12.67 -2.13
N ALA A 186 -3.76 12.05 -3.31
CA ALA A 186 -4.64 10.91 -3.52
C ALA A 186 -4.09 9.66 -2.80
N ASP A 187 -2.77 9.43 -2.86
CA ASP A 187 -2.08 8.38 -2.12
C ASP A 187 -2.32 8.52 -0.62
N ARG A 188 -2.15 9.74 -0.09
CA ARG A 188 -2.34 10.03 1.34
C ARG A 188 -3.78 9.78 1.76
N ALA A 189 -4.75 10.22 0.97
CA ALA A 189 -6.17 9.98 1.23
C ALA A 189 -6.51 8.48 1.25
N VAL A 190 -5.92 7.68 0.36
CA VAL A 190 -6.09 6.22 0.37
C VAL A 190 -5.47 5.61 1.63
N CYS A 191 -4.26 6.03 2.01
CA CYS A 191 -3.58 5.55 3.21
C CYS A 191 -4.38 5.87 4.49
N ASP A 192 -4.85 7.10 4.63
CA ASP A 192 -5.62 7.55 5.78
C ASP A 192 -6.97 6.82 5.86
N GLY A 193 -7.62 6.59 4.71
CA GLY A 193 -8.84 5.79 4.63
C GLY A 193 -8.65 4.35 5.09
N VAL A 194 -7.54 3.70 4.74
CA VAL A 194 -7.23 2.33 5.17
C VAL A 194 -6.90 2.26 6.66
N ILE A 195 -6.15 3.24 7.19
CA ILE A 195 -5.88 3.33 8.63
C ILE A 195 -7.19 3.48 9.41
N GLN A 196 -8.07 4.37 8.97
CA GLN A 196 -9.37 4.57 9.62
C GLN A 196 -10.23 3.30 9.55
N ALA A 197 -10.24 2.61 8.41
CA ALA A 197 -10.96 1.35 8.26
C ALA A 197 -10.46 0.26 9.23
N VAL A 198 -9.15 0.18 9.50
CA VAL A 198 -8.62 -0.74 10.52
C VAL A 198 -9.13 -0.38 11.91
N ILE A 199 -9.04 0.90 12.30
CA ILE A 199 -9.49 1.39 13.61
C ILE A 199 -10.99 1.15 13.81
N ASP A 200 -11.80 1.40 12.78
CA ASP A 200 -13.25 1.25 12.85
C ASP A 200 -13.73 -0.20 12.96
N ASN A 201 -12.99 -1.11 12.31
CA ASN A 201 -13.29 -2.54 12.32
C ASN A 201 -12.69 -3.27 13.52
N TRP A 202 -11.59 -2.78 14.11
CA TRP A 202 -11.03 -3.31 15.35
C TRP A 202 -11.61 -2.55 16.55
N THR A 203 -12.82 -2.94 16.93
CA THR A 203 -13.68 -2.21 17.88
C THR A 203 -13.03 -1.89 19.23
N ILE A 204 -12.12 -2.74 19.73
CA ILE A 204 -11.41 -2.54 20.99
C ILE A 204 -10.48 -1.33 20.96
N ILE A 205 -9.90 -1.03 19.79
CA ILE A 205 -8.98 0.11 19.63
C ILE A 205 -9.66 1.32 18.97
N ARG A 206 -10.99 1.33 18.81
CA ARG A 206 -11.75 2.37 18.09
C ARG A 206 -11.42 3.80 18.55
N ASN A 207 -11.07 4.00 19.81
CA ASN A 207 -10.74 5.31 20.38
C ASN A 207 -9.26 5.69 20.25
N THR A 208 -8.47 4.87 19.55
CA THR A 208 -7.04 5.11 19.33
C THR A 208 -6.87 6.03 18.12
N SER A 209 -5.94 6.97 18.21
CA SER A 209 -5.56 7.80 17.07
C SER A 209 -4.78 6.99 16.03
N PRO A 210 -4.72 7.45 14.77
CA PRO A 210 -3.81 6.89 13.75
C PRO A 210 -2.35 6.77 14.24
N ALA A 211 -1.85 7.77 14.96
CA ALA A 211 -0.52 7.73 15.56
C ALA A 211 -0.39 6.63 16.62
N GLY A 212 -1.39 6.49 17.49
CA GLY A 212 -1.42 5.43 18.51
C GLY A 212 -1.45 4.02 17.90
N LEU A 213 -2.18 3.82 16.80
CA LEU A 213 -2.15 2.55 16.04
C LEU A 213 -0.74 2.27 15.52
N ARG A 214 -0.10 3.26 14.89
CA ARG A 214 1.24 3.16 14.32
C ARG A 214 2.28 2.75 15.37
N GLU A 215 2.34 3.50 16.46
CA GLU A 215 3.34 3.29 17.52
C GLU A 215 3.13 1.99 18.30
N THR A 216 1.86 1.61 18.55
CA THR A 216 1.55 0.47 19.42
C THR A 216 1.57 -0.87 18.68
N PHE A 217 1.02 -0.89 17.46
CA PHE A 217 0.71 -2.13 16.76
C PHE A 217 1.44 -2.30 15.44
N LEU A 218 1.87 -1.22 14.75
CA LEU A 218 2.48 -1.33 13.42
C LEU A 218 4.01 -1.33 13.47
N GLN A 219 4.60 -0.46 14.30
CA GLN A 219 6.05 -0.35 14.51
C GLN A 219 6.51 -1.45 15.49
N ARG A 220 6.61 -2.66 14.97
CA ARG A 220 6.93 -3.88 15.72
C ARG A 220 8.14 -4.56 15.11
N GLU A 221 9.10 -4.87 15.97
CA GLU A 221 10.22 -5.73 15.63
C GLU A 221 9.72 -7.12 15.26
N GLY A 222 10.22 -7.64 14.15
CA GLY A 222 9.92 -8.97 13.68
C GLY A 222 11.10 -9.61 12.98
N ARG A 223 11.10 -10.94 13.00
CA ARG A 223 12.07 -11.80 12.33
C ARG A 223 11.35 -12.59 11.24
N LEU A 224 11.73 -12.33 10.00
CA LEU A 224 11.34 -13.09 8.82
C LEU A 224 12.33 -14.22 8.59
N GLN A 225 11.79 -15.43 8.45
CA GLN A 225 12.56 -16.63 8.16
C GLN A 225 11.99 -17.27 6.89
N ARG A 226 12.84 -17.47 5.88
CA ARG A 226 12.47 -18.25 4.69
C ARG A 226 12.61 -19.73 5.02
N ASP A 227 11.51 -20.46 4.87
CA ASP A 227 11.48 -21.92 4.79
C ASP A 227 11.26 -22.33 3.32
N ALA A 228 11.32 -23.63 3.01
CA ALA A 228 11.22 -24.14 1.63
C ALA A 228 9.96 -23.66 0.87
N ASP A 229 8.80 -23.67 1.54
CA ASP A 229 7.49 -23.41 0.92
C ASP A 229 6.79 -22.15 1.43
N ARG A 230 7.31 -21.52 2.48
CA ARG A 230 6.65 -20.41 3.17
C ARG A 230 7.62 -19.40 3.77
N TRP A 231 7.09 -18.30 4.25
CA TRP A 231 7.78 -17.38 5.14
C TRP A 231 7.20 -17.50 6.54
N THR A 232 8.04 -17.37 7.56
CA THR A 232 7.60 -17.26 8.94
C THR A 232 7.99 -15.89 9.48
N LEU A 233 6.99 -15.09 9.89
CA LEU A 233 7.17 -13.81 10.56
C LEU A 233 6.94 -14.00 12.07
N GLN A 234 8.00 -13.91 12.86
CA GLN A 234 7.93 -13.91 14.32
C GLN A 234 7.95 -12.48 14.82
N ILE A 235 6.94 -12.06 15.55
CA ILE A 235 6.80 -10.70 16.05
C ILE A 235 7.19 -10.69 17.52
N GLN A 236 7.96 -9.68 17.94
CA GLN A 236 8.34 -9.53 19.34
C GLN A 236 7.10 -9.30 20.19
N ARG A 237 6.89 -10.10 21.24
CA ARG A 237 5.74 -9.99 22.15
C ARG A 237 5.83 -8.76 23.06
N LYS A 238 4.72 -8.06 23.24
CA LYS A 238 4.52 -6.94 24.16
C LYS A 238 3.21 -7.12 24.94
N THR A 239 3.09 -6.49 26.11
CA THR A 239 1.89 -6.59 26.96
C THR A 239 0.61 -6.13 26.25
N VAL A 240 0.73 -5.17 25.33
CA VAL A 240 -0.40 -4.63 24.54
C VAL A 240 -1.01 -5.65 23.58
N ASP A 241 -0.31 -6.76 23.31
CA ASP A 241 -0.74 -7.79 22.34
C ASP A 241 -1.99 -8.55 22.78
N ILE A 242 -2.37 -8.47 24.05
CA ILE A 242 -3.68 -8.97 24.51
C ILE A 242 -4.83 -8.33 23.73
N LEU A 243 -4.64 -7.10 23.22
CA LEU A 243 -5.62 -6.44 22.36
C LEU A 243 -5.59 -7.03 20.94
N ALA A 244 -4.42 -7.44 20.45
CA ALA A 244 -4.24 -8.04 19.12
C ALA A 244 -4.86 -9.44 19.01
N ASP A 245 -5.09 -10.13 20.13
CA ASP A 245 -5.84 -11.39 20.19
C ASP A 245 -7.34 -11.21 19.93
N GLN A 246 -7.83 -9.97 20.00
CA GLN A 246 -9.24 -9.62 19.80
C GLN A 246 -9.53 -9.04 18.41
N ILE A 247 -8.58 -9.18 17.48
CA ILE A 247 -8.75 -8.73 16.10
C ILE A 247 -9.80 -9.63 15.42
N PRO A 248 -10.80 -9.05 14.72
CA PRO A 248 -11.92 -9.83 14.18
C PRO A 248 -11.59 -10.57 12.86
N TRP A 249 -10.35 -10.50 12.38
CA TRP A 249 -9.88 -11.18 11.17
C TRP A 249 -8.66 -12.05 11.42
N ASN A 250 -8.36 -12.94 10.46
CA ASN A 250 -7.20 -13.82 10.54
C ASN A 250 -5.89 -13.02 10.36
N ARG A 251 -5.04 -13.08 11.39
CA ARG A 251 -3.68 -12.53 11.40
C ARG A 251 -2.57 -13.58 11.35
N SER A 252 -2.91 -14.87 11.36
CA SER A 252 -1.94 -15.99 11.51
C SER A 252 -1.37 -16.45 10.18
N VAL A 253 -2.11 -16.31 9.09
CA VAL A 253 -1.65 -16.68 7.74
C VAL A 253 -2.06 -15.58 6.77
N VAL A 254 -1.08 -15.06 6.03
CA VAL A 254 -1.27 -14.05 5.00
C VAL A 254 -0.86 -14.61 3.66
N TYR A 255 -1.80 -14.62 2.73
CA TYR A 255 -1.59 -15.10 1.38
C TYR A 255 -2.59 -14.45 0.43
N HIS A 256 -2.08 -13.76 -0.59
CA HIS A 256 -2.86 -13.14 -1.65
C HIS A 256 -2.54 -13.80 -2.99
N ARG A 257 -3.42 -13.61 -3.98
CA ARG A 257 -3.31 -14.27 -5.29
C ARG A 257 -2.02 -13.94 -6.06
N TRP A 258 -1.43 -12.77 -5.80
CA TRP A 258 -0.17 -12.33 -6.40
C TRP A 258 1.08 -12.81 -5.67
N MET A 259 0.95 -13.36 -4.46
CA MET A 259 2.09 -13.77 -3.65
C MET A 259 2.61 -15.15 -4.09
N THR A 260 3.94 -15.31 -4.10
CA THR A 260 4.60 -16.56 -4.46
C THR A 260 4.56 -17.61 -3.33
N ALA A 261 4.47 -17.16 -2.08
CA ALA A 261 4.45 -18.03 -0.90
C ALA A 261 3.64 -17.39 0.25
N PRO A 262 2.97 -18.19 1.10
CA PRO A 262 2.27 -17.68 2.27
C PRO A 262 3.24 -17.20 3.35
N ILE A 263 2.80 -16.23 4.15
CA ILE A 263 3.48 -15.78 5.37
C ILE A 263 2.71 -16.30 6.58
N HIS A 264 3.36 -17.13 7.38
CA HIS A 264 2.87 -17.59 8.67
C HIS A 264 3.33 -16.63 9.76
N VAL A 265 2.40 -16.18 10.58
CA VAL A 265 2.63 -15.13 11.56
C VAL A 265 2.55 -15.74 12.95
N VAL A 266 3.61 -15.55 13.71
CA VAL A 266 3.68 -15.87 15.14
C VAL A 266 3.73 -14.54 15.88
N TRP A 267 2.58 -14.15 16.44
CA TRP A 267 2.40 -12.92 17.22
C TRP A 267 2.50 -13.21 18.71
#